data_AF-A0A927ZZH7-F1
#
_entry.id   AF-A0A927ZZH7-F1
#
_cell.length_a   1.000
_cell.length_b   1.000
_cell.length_c   1.000
_cell.angle_alpha   90.00
_cell.angle_beta   90.00
_cell.angle_gamma   90.00
#
_symmetry.space_group_name_H-M   'P 1'
#
loop_
_entity.id
_entity.type
_entity.pdbx_description
1 polymer ?
#
loop_
_entity_poly.entity_id
_entity_poly.type
_entity_poly.pdbx_seq_one_letter_code
_entity_poly.pdbx_strand_id
1 'polypeptide(L)'
;MRRYLIFIICILSLLITACKNNNNSHEHNFIEGTCECGESDPNYVPPHVHEYVEGECECGETDPNYLPPHKHEFVEGICECGVSDPNYVPPHEHAFVEGKCECGEVDELYDPPVVHECTDGVWVFPEDAKCLEMYPATLICTTCSEPMEIASKKKPHNYIDEEVEPTCGEDGYYRETCTNCDYCYEITYPATNEHMFVYEIIGEATDDYLGYKQQVCEKCGLEGNLVKYANNGFLDHGKLSVVGPDLVDEHGEKFQLVGISTHGLQWFAKYVNYDTLDALHNEFGINVIRLALCTAEGGYCEADETKKEYLYQKVVEGIKAATLLDMYVIVDWHMVGAEDPNDKNPLYYVNESMEFFGRITEEFKDYNNILYEIMNEPNGSTTWSDCKNYANQVIPVIRQNTDAIVLVGNPHWSANLNVVLNSPLEGYTNIMYTYHFYAADHSNTSQVINAYDKGLPVFISEHGGMESSGDGAINYNNITRWYEILDKRNISYVAWNLSNSKCSASILKQETTSLTDFSDEALKEWGVWYKSWVRKKFGLDE
;
A
#
# COMPACT_ATOMS: atom_id res chain seq x y z
N MET A 1 21.13 -5.80 20.05
CA MET A 1 22.04 -4.61 19.97
C MET A 1 22.55 -4.27 21.37
N ARG A 2 23.70 -3.55 21.46
CA ARG A 2 24.55 -3.32 22.67
C ARG A 2 25.43 -4.52 23.07
N ARG A 3 26.65 -4.36 23.64
CA ARG A 3 27.66 -3.25 23.65
C ARG A 3 28.97 -3.79 24.28
N TYR A 4 30.12 -3.72 23.60
CA TYR A 4 31.51 -3.79 24.14
C TYR A 4 32.50 -3.39 23.02
N LEU A 5 33.71 -2.86 23.23
CA LEU A 5 34.27 -1.89 24.22
C LEU A 5 35.63 -1.38 23.65
N ILE A 6 36.16 -0.20 24.04
CA ILE A 6 37.44 0.34 23.51
C ILE A 6 38.22 1.10 24.62
N PHE A 7 39.57 1.15 24.47
CA PHE A 7 40.59 2.07 25.05
C PHE A 7 41.37 1.72 26.35
N ILE A 8 42.53 2.43 26.50
CA ILE A 8 43.56 2.47 27.60
C ILE A 8 44.73 1.46 27.43
N ILE A 9 46.05 1.71 27.70
CA ILE A 9 47.03 2.83 27.53
C ILE A 9 48.47 2.28 27.86
N CYS A 10 49.55 3.09 27.86
CA CYS A 10 50.98 2.70 27.66
C CYS A 10 51.92 2.60 28.93
N ILE A 11 53.26 2.40 28.70
CA ILE A 11 54.48 2.78 29.51
C ILE A 11 55.38 1.65 30.16
N LEU A 12 56.70 1.92 30.31
CA LEU A 12 57.89 1.10 30.71
C LEU A 12 58.88 1.97 31.57
N SER A 13 60.03 1.59 32.21
CA SER A 13 60.73 0.35 32.69
C SER A 13 62.05 0.72 33.46
N LEU A 14 62.61 -0.09 34.40
CA LEU A 14 63.81 0.26 35.26
C LEU A 14 64.59 -0.96 35.87
N LEU A 15 65.88 -0.83 36.32
CA LEU A 15 66.72 -1.84 37.09
C LEU A 15 68.06 -1.30 37.76
N ILE A 16 68.86 -2.12 38.54
CA ILE A 16 69.68 -1.79 39.79
C ILE A 16 71.00 -2.68 40.01
N THR A 17 72.03 -2.57 40.93
CA THR A 17 72.96 -1.55 41.60
C THR A 17 74.03 -2.23 42.58
N ALA A 18 75.21 -1.65 42.97
CA ALA A 18 76.30 -2.16 43.90
C ALA A 18 77.33 -1.03 44.37
N CYS A 19 78.45 -1.08 45.19
CA CYS A 19 79.15 -1.80 46.33
C CYS A 19 80.55 -1.07 46.66
N LYS A 20 81.47 -1.20 47.68
CA LYS A 20 81.63 -1.78 49.09
C LYS A 20 83.05 -1.50 49.79
N ASN A 21 83.13 -1.29 51.14
CA ASN A 21 84.28 -1.55 52.13
C ASN A 21 85.66 -0.77 52.02
N ASN A 22 86.70 -0.65 52.93
CA ASN A 22 87.11 -0.87 54.40
C ASN A 22 88.59 -0.30 54.65
N ASN A 23 89.33 -0.25 55.81
CA ASN A 23 89.15 0.02 57.29
C ASN A 23 90.52 -0.04 58.14
N ASN A 24 90.60 0.46 59.41
CA ASN A 24 91.62 0.37 60.55
C ASN A 24 92.83 1.37 60.72
N SER A 25 93.22 1.75 61.99
CA SER A 25 94.21 2.82 62.36
C SER A 25 94.91 2.74 63.77
N HIS A 26 95.74 3.74 64.15
CA HIS A 26 96.30 4.03 65.51
C HIS A 26 96.45 5.56 65.77
N GLU A 27 96.87 6.00 66.98
CA GLU A 27 96.99 7.44 67.38
C GLU A 27 98.42 8.01 67.23
N HIS A 28 98.50 9.33 66.96
CA HIS A 28 99.71 10.09 66.65
C HIS A 28 99.86 11.31 67.59
N ASN A 29 101.09 11.83 67.74
CA ASN A 29 101.37 13.04 68.52
C ASN A 29 102.40 13.91 67.79
N PHE A 30 102.03 15.14 67.44
CA PHE A 30 102.76 15.98 66.48
C PHE A 30 103.46 17.17 67.16
N ILE A 31 104.65 17.53 66.67
CA ILE A 31 105.37 18.75 67.05
C ILE A 31 105.75 19.48 65.75
N GLU A 32 105.46 20.79 65.67
CA GLU A 32 105.64 21.63 64.46
C GLU A 32 105.12 20.96 63.17
N GLY A 33 103.98 20.27 63.27
CA GLY A 33 103.31 19.64 62.14
C GLY A 33 103.80 18.25 61.73
N THR A 34 104.70 17.58 62.48
CA THR A 34 105.11 16.18 62.19
C THR A 34 105.20 15.28 63.43
N CYS A 35 104.95 13.98 63.23
CA CYS A 35 105.03 12.90 64.23
C CYS A 35 106.18 11.94 63.89
N GLU A 36 106.79 11.29 64.89
CA GLU A 36 108.01 10.47 64.71
C GLU A 36 107.87 9.28 63.72
N CYS A 37 106.65 8.86 63.40
CA CYS A 37 106.36 7.83 62.40
C CYS A 37 106.42 8.33 60.94
N GLY A 38 106.62 9.64 60.71
CA GLY A 38 106.67 10.25 59.38
C GLY A 38 105.34 10.83 58.87
N GLU A 39 104.25 10.74 59.65
CA GLU A 39 102.99 11.42 59.34
C GLU A 39 103.09 12.92 59.68
N SER A 40 102.45 13.75 58.86
CA SER A 40 102.27 15.20 59.10
C SER A 40 100.91 15.49 59.71
N ASP A 41 100.81 16.48 60.60
CA ASP A 41 99.52 16.92 61.14
C ASP A 41 98.70 17.58 60.03
N PRO A 42 97.53 17.03 59.63
CA PRO A 42 96.74 17.57 58.54
C PRO A 42 96.10 18.94 58.85
N ASN A 43 96.21 19.45 60.08
CA ASN A 43 95.62 20.72 60.52
C ASN A 43 96.66 21.81 60.83
N TYR A 44 97.96 21.56 60.62
CA TYR A 44 99.01 22.52 60.97
C TYR A 44 99.24 23.57 59.86
N VAL A 45 98.77 24.80 60.10
CA VAL A 45 98.86 25.92 59.16
C VAL A 45 99.84 27.00 59.66
N PRO A 46 100.89 27.36 58.88
CA PRO A 46 101.80 28.45 59.24
C PRO A 46 101.15 29.85 59.18
N PRO A 47 101.62 30.84 59.97
CA PRO A 47 101.11 32.21 59.92
C PRO A 47 101.30 32.88 58.55
N HIS A 48 100.23 33.49 58.01
CA HIS A 48 100.20 34.16 56.71
C HIS A 48 99.25 35.37 56.72
N VAL A 49 98.96 35.95 55.55
CA VAL A 49 98.04 37.09 55.35
C VAL A 49 96.83 36.61 54.55
N HIS A 50 95.61 36.99 54.95
CA HIS A 50 94.39 36.47 54.34
C HIS A 50 94.08 37.13 53.00
N GLU A 51 93.86 36.32 51.96
CA GLU A 51 93.08 36.67 50.77
C GLU A 51 91.80 35.81 50.76
N TYR A 52 90.65 36.42 50.48
CA TYR A 52 89.34 35.76 50.54
C TYR A 52 88.78 35.48 49.14
N VAL A 53 88.20 34.30 48.94
CA VAL A 53 87.52 33.88 47.69
C VAL A 53 86.14 33.34 48.07
N GLU A 54 85.09 33.84 47.40
CA GLU A 54 83.67 33.55 47.71
C GLU A 54 83.28 33.75 49.20
N GLY A 55 84.02 34.60 49.92
CA GLY A 55 83.75 34.98 51.31
C GLY A 55 84.60 34.27 52.36
N GLU A 56 85.40 33.25 51.99
CA GLU A 56 86.27 32.50 52.91
C GLU A 56 87.76 32.60 52.50
N CYS A 57 88.66 32.55 53.49
CA CYS A 57 90.10 32.40 53.29
C CYS A 57 90.52 30.93 53.55
N GLU A 58 91.63 30.46 52.97
CA GLU A 58 92.13 29.09 53.14
C GLU A 58 92.43 28.69 54.61
N CYS A 59 92.49 29.66 55.54
CA CYS A 59 92.61 29.45 56.98
C CYS A 59 91.27 29.18 57.71
N GLY A 60 90.12 29.30 57.04
CA GLY A 60 88.78 29.12 57.61
C GLY A 60 88.14 30.38 58.21
N GLU A 61 88.71 31.57 57.99
CA GLU A 61 88.12 32.86 58.40
C GLU A 61 87.25 33.46 57.28
N THR A 62 86.16 34.12 57.66
CA THR A 62 85.11 34.65 56.75
C THR A 62 85.14 36.18 56.63
N ASP A 63 84.95 36.74 55.43
CA ASP A 63 84.79 38.19 55.23
C ASP A 63 83.41 38.68 55.73
N PRO A 64 83.36 39.58 56.74
CA PRO A 64 82.09 40.08 57.30
C PRO A 64 81.27 40.98 56.36
N ASN A 65 81.73 41.25 55.13
CA ASN A 65 81.03 42.07 54.13
C ASN A 65 80.58 41.27 52.90
N TYR A 66 80.84 39.95 52.83
CA TYR A 66 80.44 39.14 51.69
C TYR A 66 78.92 38.88 51.67
N LEU A 67 78.29 39.13 50.53
CA LEU A 67 76.86 38.90 50.28
C LEU A 67 76.70 37.98 49.05
N PRO A 68 76.17 36.75 49.22
CA PRO A 68 76.07 35.79 48.12
C PRO A 68 74.97 36.16 47.10
N PRO A 69 75.03 35.59 45.87
CA PRO A 69 74.00 35.77 44.86
C PRO A 69 72.63 35.28 45.33
N HIS A 70 71.63 36.16 45.27
CA HIS A 70 70.24 35.88 45.67
C HIS A 70 69.27 36.22 44.52
N LYS A 71 68.04 35.68 44.58
CA LYS A 71 66.94 36.20 43.77
C LYS A 71 66.43 37.50 44.37
N HIS A 72 66.13 38.48 43.53
CA HIS A 72 65.42 39.67 43.99
C HIS A 72 63.97 39.30 44.30
N GLU A 73 63.53 39.53 45.54
CA GLU A 73 62.12 39.58 45.91
C GLU A 73 61.78 41.04 46.21
N PHE A 74 60.88 41.62 45.42
CA PHE A 74 60.53 43.04 45.49
C PHE A 74 59.31 43.24 46.39
N VAL A 75 59.44 44.09 47.40
CA VAL A 75 58.33 44.54 48.25
C VAL A 75 58.03 46.00 47.87
N GLU A 76 56.77 46.29 47.52
CA GLU A 76 56.34 47.58 46.96
C GLU A 76 57.24 48.10 45.80
N GLY A 77 57.78 47.17 44.99
CA GLY A 77 58.63 47.46 43.83
C GLY A 77 60.12 47.66 44.12
N ILE A 78 60.59 47.43 45.35
CA ILE A 78 62.01 47.57 45.72
C ILE A 78 62.50 46.28 46.43
N CYS A 79 63.71 45.82 46.09
CA CYS A 79 64.40 44.71 46.76
C CYS A 79 65.37 45.26 47.82
N GLU A 80 65.65 44.50 48.89
CA GLU A 80 66.53 44.94 50.00
C GLU A 80 67.95 45.35 49.56
N CYS A 81 68.42 44.84 48.42
CA CYS A 81 69.69 45.24 47.78
C CYS A 81 69.67 46.65 47.14
N GLY A 82 68.54 47.37 47.21
CA GLY A 82 68.37 48.74 46.69
C GLY A 82 67.98 48.83 45.21
N VAL A 83 67.67 47.70 44.55
CA VAL A 83 67.24 47.67 43.14
C VAL A 83 65.72 47.74 43.04
N SER A 84 65.22 48.60 42.14
CA SER A 84 63.79 48.74 41.81
C SER A 84 63.35 47.83 40.67
N ASP A 85 62.12 47.30 40.73
CA ASP A 85 61.48 46.54 39.64
C ASP A 85 61.02 47.49 38.52
N PRO A 86 61.47 47.31 37.27
CA PRO A 86 61.04 48.14 36.13
C PRO A 86 59.59 47.92 35.67
N ASN A 87 58.87 46.91 36.20
CA ASN A 87 57.49 46.59 35.81
C ASN A 87 56.46 46.86 36.92
N TYR A 88 56.88 47.37 38.09
CA TYR A 88 55.98 47.58 39.21
C TYR A 88 55.03 48.77 38.98
N VAL A 89 53.73 48.48 38.86
CA VAL A 89 52.65 49.47 38.79
C VAL A 89 51.97 49.54 40.17
N PRO A 90 51.92 50.71 40.82
CA PRO A 90 51.25 50.86 42.11
C PRO A 90 49.73 50.56 42.06
N PRO A 91 49.12 50.12 43.18
CA PRO A 91 47.67 49.98 43.29
C PRO A 91 46.94 51.29 42.95
N HIS A 92 45.94 51.20 42.08
CA HIS A 92 45.10 52.31 41.62
C HIS A 92 43.67 51.82 41.38
N GLU A 93 42.70 52.72 41.38
CA GLU A 93 41.33 52.38 40.97
C GLU A 93 41.26 52.27 39.44
N HIS A 94 40.68 51.18 38.93
CA HIS A 94 40.57 50.97 37.48
C HIS A 94 39.42 51.82 36.91
N ALA A 95 39.73 52.72 35.98
CA ALA A 95 38.75 53.46 35.21
C ALA A 95 38.69 52.88 33.78
N PHE A 96 37.64 52.10 33.50
CA PHE A 96 37.44 51.49 32.19
C PHE A 96 36.72 52.44 31.24
N VAL A 97 37.23 52.57 30.01
CA VAL A 97 36.59 53.27 28.89
C VAL A 97 36.49 52.29 27.73
N GLU A 98 35.29 52.12 27.17
CA GLU A 98 34.99 51.11 26.12
C GLU A 98 35.52 49.70 26.45
N GLY A 99 35.38 49.29 27.73
CA GLY A 99 35.78 47.97 28.24
C GLY A 99 37.28 47.80 28.54
N LYS A 100 38.09 48.87 28.51
CA LYS A 100 39.55 48.82 28.76
C LYS A 100 40.04 49.87 29.74
N CYS A 101 40.97 49.49 30.61
CA CYS A 101 41.70 50.40 31.49
C CYS A 101 43.10 50.71 30.88
N GLU A 102 43.70 51.86 31.21
CA GLU A 102 45.03 52.24 30.71
C GLU A 102 46.15 51.29 31.16
N CYS A 103 45.95 50.53 32.25
CA CYS A 103 46.86 49.49 32.71
C CYS A 103 46.86 48.22 31.84
N GLY A 104 45.97 48.10 30.85
CA GLY A 104 45.84 46.97 29.93
C GLY A 104 44.78 45.94 30.31
N GLU A 105 44.21 46.04 31.51
CA GLU A 105 43.09 45.20 31.96
C GLU A 105 41.82 45.45 31.14
N VAL A 106 41.05 44.36 30.94
CA VAL A 106 39.78 44.33 30.20
C VAL A 106 38.62 43.98 31.12
N ASP A 107 37.49 44.64 30.92
CA ASP A 107 36.27 44.35 31.68
C ASP A 107 35.56 43.12 31.09
N GLU A 108 35.62 41.99 31.80
CA GLU A 108 34.96 40.72 31.41
C GLU A 108 33.42 40.80 31.37
N LEU A 109 32.82 41.89 31.89
CA LEU A 109 31.37 42.14 31.86
C LEU A 109 30.95 43.14 30.75
N TYR A 110 31.89 43.64 29.94
CA TYR A 110 31.58 44.60 28.87
C TYR A 110 31.04 43.92 27.60
N ASP A 111 29.71 43.78 27.51
CA ASP A 111 29.01 43.33 26.32
C ASP A 111 28.72 44.52 25.36
N PRO A 112 29.30 44.57 24.15
CA PRO A 112 29.08 45.67 23.20
C PRO A 112 27.66 45.61 22.59
N PRO A 113 26.99 46.76 22.38
CA PRO A 113 25.60 46.78 21.94
C PRO A 113 25.41 46.16 20.55
N VAL A 114 24.67 45.05 20.50
CA VAL A 114 24.29 44.38 19.25
C VAL A 114 23.31 45.27 18.46
N VAL A 115 23.80 45.86 17.37
CA VAL A 115 22.95 46.59 16.41
C VAL A 115 22.18 45.58 15.56
N HIS A 116 20.93 45.31 15.93
CA HIS A 116 20.03 44.45 15.17
C HIS A 116 19.37 45.22 14.01
N GLU A 117 19.85 45.00 12.78
CA GLU A 117 19.12 45.42 11.59
C GLU A 117 17.83 44.60 11.45
N CYS A 118 16.70 45.23 11.76
CA CYS A 118 15.37 44.62 11.62
C CYS A 118 14.96 44.63 10.14
N THR A 119 14.97 43.48 9.47
CA THR A 119 14.58 43.36 8.05
C THR A 119 13.11 43.03 7.84
N ASP A 120 12.51 42.27 8.75
CA ASP A 120 11.20 41.63 8.55
C ASP A 120 10.19 42.05 9.61
N GLY A 121 9.07 42.63 9.17
CA GLY A 121 8.02 43.18 10.03
C GLY A 121 6.62 43.02 9.47
N VAL A 122 5.62 43.08 10.35
CA VAL A 122 4.19 42.98 10.02
C VAL A 122 3.49 44.32 10.30
N TRP A 123 2.58 44.71 9.41
CA TRP A 123 1.80 45.94 9.57
C TRP A 123 0.62 45.73 10.52
N VAL A 124 0.69 46.31 11.70
CA VAL A 124 -0.39 46.36 12.69
C VAL A 124 -1.24 47.61 12.47
N PHE A 125 -2.55 47.43 12.44
CA PHE A 125 -3.55 48.47 12.24
C PHE A 125 -4.31 48.75 13.54
N PRO A 126 -4.94 49.93 13.71
CA PRO A 126 -5.87 50.18 14.82
C PRO A 126 -6.98 49.14 14.90
N GLU A 127 -7.49 48.87 16.11
CA GLU A 127 -8.54 47.86 16.35
C GLU A 127 -9.84 48.20 15.59
N ASP A 128 -10.19 49.49 15.53
CA ASP A 128 -11.36 50.03 14.85
C ASP A 128 -11.17 50.23 13.32
N ALA A 129 -9.98 49.92 12.80
CA ALA A 129 -9.67 50.15 11.39
C ALA A 129 -10.45 49.20 10.46
N LYS A 130 -11.08 49.75 9.43
CA LYS A 130 -11.84 49.02 8.41
C LYS A 130 -10.98 48.61 7.21
N CYS A 131 -11.33 47.50 6.56
CA CYS A 131 -10.67 47.04 5.34
C CYS A 131 -10.79 48.06 4.20
N LEU A 132 -9.77 48.10 3.32
CA LEU A 132 -9.64 48.97 2.13
C LEU A 132 -9.63 50.49 2.37
N GLU A 133 -10.00 50.97 3.55
CA GLU A 133 -9.82 52.34 4.03
C GLU A 133 -8.37 52.61 4.47
N MET A 134 -7.92 53.87 4.42
CA MET A 134 -6.53 54.27 4.71
C MET A 134 -6.37 54.61 6.20
N TYR A 135 -5.48 53.90 6.90
CA TYR A 135 -5.17 54.13 8.31
C TYR A 135 -3.66 54.29 8.54
N PRO A 136 -3.23 54.96 9.62
CA PRO A 136 -1.85 54.88 10.09
C PRO A 136 -1.61 53.46 10.65
N ALA A 137 -0.85 52.66 9.90
CA ALA A 137 -0.41 51.34 10.33
C ALA A 137 1.04 51.42 10.83
N THR A 138 1.37 50.62 11.83
CA THR A 138 2.73 50.52 12.38
C THR A 138 3.37 49.22 11.90
N LEU A 139 4.52 49.30 11.24
CA LEU A 139 5.36 48.14 10.96
C LEU A 139 6.05 47.73 12.26
N ILE A 140 5.75 46.53 12.76
CA ILE A 140 6.37 45.97 13.97
C ILE A 140 7.33 44.85 13.55
N CYS A 141 8.55 44.87 14.07
CA CYS A 141 9.55 43.85 13.81
C CYS A 141 9.09 42.48 14.34
N THR A 142 9.11 41.46 13.48
CA THR A 142 8.69 40.09 13.86
C THR A 142 9.61 39.42 14.89
N THR A 143 10.86 39.89 15.00
CA THR A 143 11.90 39.31 15.87
C THR A 143 11.91 39.92 17.28
N CYS A 144 11.80 41.24 17.39
CA CYS A 144 11.92 41.96 18.68
C CYS A 144 10.62 42.65 19.15
N SER A 145 9.55 42.66 18.34
CA SER A 145 8.28 43.36 18.62
C SER A 145 8.36 44.89 18.75
N GLU A 146 9.50 45.51 18.40
CA GLU A 146 9.65 46.98 18.38
C GLU A 146 9.06 47.61 17.10
N PRO A 147 8.53 48.85 17.16
CA PRO A 147 7.98 49.55 16.00
C PRO A 147 9.09 50.16 15.11
N MET A 148 9.04 49.86 13.81
CA MET A 148 10.04 50.24 12.81
C MET A 148 9.64 51.47 11.98
N GLU A 149 8.38 51.52 11.53
CA GLU A 149 7.85 52.55 10.62
C GLU A 149 6.36 52.80 10.94
N ILE A 150 5.87 54.02 10.75
CA ILE A 150 4.43 54.32 10.71
C ILE A 150 4.09 54.91 9.35
N ALA A 151 3.16 54.28 8.63
CA ALA A 151 2.77 54.67 7.28
C ALA A 151 1.26 54.60 7.08
N SER A 152 0.75 55.45 6.18
CA SER A 152 -0.65 55.35 5.74
C SER A 152 -0.79 54.15 4.80
N LYS A 153 -1.54 53.12 5.23
CA LYS A 153 -1.76 51.87 4.49
C LYS A 153 -3.25 51.56 4.43
N LYS A 154 -3.68 50.79 3.43
CA LYS A 154 -5.00 50.14 3.45
C LYS A 154 -4.95 48.92 4.35
N LYS A 155 -5.91 48.75 5.26
CA LYS A 155 -6.07 47.48 5.99
C LYS A 155 -6.49 46.42 4.97
N PRO A 156 -5.74 45.30 4.80
CA PRO A 156 -6.16 44.22 3.92
C PRO A 156 -7.40 43.53 4.47
N HIS A 157 -8.07 42.74 3.64
CA HIS A 157 -9.00 41.75 4.16
C HIS A 157 -8.23 40.64 4.89
N ASN A 158 -8.87 40.03 5.88
CA ASN A 158 -8.39 38.81 6.52
C ASN A 158 -9.49 37.77 6.33
N TYR A 159 -9.40 37.05 5.22
CA TYR A 159 -10.41 36.06 4.85
C TYR A 159 -10.27 34.80 5.71
N ILE A 160 -11.40 34.19 6.01
CA ILE A 160 -11.51 32.78 6.35
C ILE A 160 -12.43 32.12 5.31
N ASP A 161 -12.00 30.97 4.85
CA ASP A 161 -12.70 30.08 3.93
C ASP A 161 -13.56 29.05 4.68
N GLU A 162 -14.70 28.70 4.10
CA GLU A 162 -15.62 27.65 4.52
C GLU A 162 -16.08 26.91 3.27
N GLU A 163 -15.70 25.65 3.13
CA GLU A 163 -16.04 24.79 1.99
C GLU A 163 -16.91 23.62 2.45
N VAL A 164 -18.05 23.44 1.77
CA VAL A 164 -19.02 22.37 1.97
C VAL A 164 -19.26 21.71 0.62
N GLU A 165 -18.85 20.46 0.48
CA GLU A 165 -19.04 19.66 -0.74
C GLU A 165 -20.54 19.39 -0.99
N PRO A 166 -21.03 19.43 -2.24
CA PRO A 166 -22.42 19.10 -2.57
C PRO A 166 -22.73 17.62 -2.34
N THR A 167 -23.91 17.35 -1.79
CA THR A 167 -24.41 15.98 -1.64
C THR A 167 -25.28 15.59 -2.84
N CYS A 168 -25.91 14.41 -2.79
CA CYS A 168 -26.86 13.99 -3.82
C CYS A 168 -28.12 14.87 -3.87
N GLY A 169 -28.52 15.48 -2.75
CA GLY A 169 -29.79 16.22 -2.62
C GLY A 169 -29.69 17.60 -1.98
N GLU A 170 -28.52 18.01 -1.50
CA GLU A 170 -28.27 19.33 -0.92
C GLU A 170 -27.09 20.02 -1.64
N ASP A 171 -27.27 21.30 -1.96
CA ASP A 171 -26.24 22.13 -2.58
C ASP A 171 -25.07 22.36 -1.60
N GLY A 172 -23.85 22.25 -2.12
CA GLY A 172 -22.63 22.66 -1.43
C GLY A 172 -22.33 24.15 -1.63
N TYR A 173 -21.27 24.65 -1.01
CA TYR A 173 -20.76 26.00 -1.27
C TYR A 173 -19.29 26.17 -0.88
N TYR A 174 -18.63 27.14 -1.52
CA TYR A 174 -17.41 27.77 -1.05
C TYR A 174 -17.72 29.21 -0.63
N ARG A 175 -17.39 29.57 0.61
CA ARG A 175 -17.66 30.89 1.20
C ARG A 175 -16.39 31.51 1.77
N GLU A 176 -16.03 32.71 1.32
CA GLU A 176 -14.99 33.55 1.91
C GLU A 176 -15.64 34.67 2.74
N THR A 177 -15.36 34.73 4.04
CA THR A 177 -15.77 35.86 4.90
C THR A 177 -14.58 36.60 5.45
N CYS A 178 -14.63 37.93 5.46
CA CYS A 178 -13.57 38.74 6.06
C CYS A 178 -13.81 38.92 7.55
N THR A 179 -12.91 38.43 8.41
CA THR A 179 -13.04 38.60 9.88
C THR A 179 -12.93 40.06 10.35
N ASN A 180 -12.54 40.99 9.45
CA ASN A 180 -12.32 42.41 9.73
C ASN A 180 -13.39 43.35 9.14
N CYS A 181 -14.36 42.87 8.36
CA CYS A 181 -15.45 43.69 7.79
C CYS A 181 -16.57 42.82 7.19
N ASP A 182 -17.73 43.42 6.88
CA ASP A 182 -18.92 42.75 6.32
C ASP A 182 -18.78 42.24 4.85
N TYR A 183 -17.56 41.89 4.42
CA TYR A 183 -17.32 41.29 3.11
C TYR A 183 -17.54 39.78 3.19
N CYS A 184 -18.45 39.29 2.36
CA CYS A 184 -18.71 37.89 2.11
C CYS A 184 -18.73 37.65 0.60
N TYR A 185 -18.06 36.60 0.14
CA TYR A 185 -18.16 36.05 -1.20
C TYR A 185 -18.58 34.58 -1.09
N GLU A 186 -19.50 34.13 -1.94
CA GLU A 186 -20.04 32.77 -1.88
C GLU A 186 -20.27 32.25 -3.30
N ILE A 187 -19.89 30.99 -3.54
CA ILE A 187 -20.20 30.21 -4.73
C ILE A 187 -20.99 28.99 -4.26
N THR A 188 -22.21 28.82 -4.74
CA THR A 188 -23.00 27.61 -4.50
C THR A 188 -22.65 26.53 -5.53
N TYR A 189 -22.42 25.30 -5.08
CA TYR A 189 -22.23 24.12 -5.90
C TYR A 189 -23.54 23.32 -5.92
N PRO A 190 -24.20 23.10 -7.07
CA PRO A 190 -25.48 22.40 -7.11
C PRO A 190 -25.33 20.94 -6.67
N ALA A 191 -26.34 20.42 -5.96
CA ALA A 191 -26.45 19.02 -5.59
C ALA A 191 -26.23 18.09 -6.80
N THR A 192 -25.56 16.97 -6.61
CA THR A 192 -25.17 16.11 -7.76
C THR A 192 -26.38 15.48 -8.46
N ASN A 193 -27.49 15.27 -7.74
CA ASN A 193 -28.66 14.50 -8.19
C ASN A 193 -28.33 13.04 -8.61
N GLU A 194 -27.13 12.57 -8.29
CA GLU A 194 -26.61 11.22 -8.58
C GLU A 194 -26.36 10.50 -7.26
N HIS A 195 -27.17 9.49 -6.95
CA HIS A 195 -27.07 8.68 -5.73
C HIS A 195 -26.11 7.50 -5.91
N MET A 196 -25.24 7.32 -4.92
CA MET A 196 -24.32 6.19 -4.79
C MET A 196 -24.83 5.31 -3.65
N PHE A 197 -25.57 4.26 -3.99
CA PHE A 197 -26.18 3.34 -3.02
C PHE A 197 -25.27 2.15 -2.72
N VAL A 198 -25.12 1.83 -1.44
CA VAL A 198 -24.58 0.56 -0.94
C VAL A 198 -25.66 -0.20 -0.18
N TYR A 199 -25.47 -1.49 0.07
CA TYR A 199 -26.42 -2.31 0.83
C TYR A 199 -25.95 -2.51 2.28
N GLU A 200 -26.74 -2.02 3.24
CA GLU A 200 -26.56 -2.32 4.66
C GLU A 200 -27.40 -3.54 5.06
N ILE A 201 -26.81 -4.50 5.80
CA ILE A 201 -27.56 -5.66 6.31
C ILE A 201 -28.42 -5.19 7.51
N ILE A 202 -29.73 -5.31 7.39
CA ILE A 202 -30.70 -4.99 8.45
C ILE A 202 -31.26 -6.25 9.15
N GLY A 203 -31.01 -7.43 8.57
CA GLY A 203 -31.26 -8.72 9.20
C GLY A 203 -30.46 -9.82 8.51
N GLU A 204 -29.67 -10.57 9.27
CA GLU A 204 -28.83 -11.66 8.76
C GLU A 204 -29.68 -12.80 8.17
N ALA A 205 -29.15 -13.44 7.11
CA ALA A 205 -29.71 -14.70 6.63
C ALA A 205 -29.16 -15.90 7.42
N THR A 206 -29.80 -17.06 7.23
CA THR A 206 -29.46 -18.36 7.83
C THR A 206 -29.97 -19.49 6.94
N ASP A 207 -29.52 -20.73 7.17
CA ASP A 207 -29.96 -21.94 6.47
C ASP A 207 -31.50 -22.08 6.35
N ASP A 208 -32.24 -21.63 7.37
CA ASP A 208 -33.71 -21.70 7.45
C ASP A 208 -34.43 -20.42 6.98
N TYR A 209 -33.74 -19.26 6.88
CA TYR A 209 -34.36 -17.95 6.70
C TYR A 209 -33.54 -16.97 5.85
N LEU A 210 -34.19 -16.33 4.89
CA LEU A 210 -33.60 -15.24 4.10
C LEU A 210 -33.29 -14.00 4.96
N GLY A 211 -32.17 -13.36 4.64
CA GLY A 211 -31.76 -12.09 5.20
C GLY A 211 -32.34 -10.91 4.43
N TYR A 212 -32.17 -9.73 4.99
CA TYR A 212 -32.67 -8.47 4.46
C TYR A 212 -31.56 -7.43 4.46
N LYS A 213 -31.30 -6.84 3.28
CA LYS A 213 -30.35 -5.74 3.11
C LYS A 213 -31.02 -4.55 2.42
N GLN A 214 -30.75 -3.37 2.94
CA GLN A 214 -31.39 -2.10 2.58
C GLN A 214 -30.40 -1.23 1.81
N GLN A 215 -30.78 -0.71 0.64
CA GLN A 215 -29.97 0.31 -0.02
C GLN A 215 -29.93 1.58 0.83
N VAL A 216 -28.73 2.12 1.05
CA VAL A 216 -28.49 3.41 1.71
C VAL A 216 -27.51 4.21 0.84
N CYS A 217 -27.83 5.46 0.54
CA CYS A 217 -26.95 6.31 -0.26
C CYS A 217 -25.80 6.89 0.59
N GLU A 218 -24.56 6.47 0.34
CA GLU A 218 -23.38 6.79 1.19
C GLU A 218 -23.19 8.30 1.45
N LYS A 219 -23.54 9.14 0.47
CA LYS A 219 -23.38 10.60 0.54
C LYS A 219 -24.49 11.36 1.27
N CYS A 220 -25.66 10.77 1.50
CA CYS A 220 -26.81 11.50 2.08
C CYS A 220 -27.77 10.67 2.96
N GLY A 221 -27.51 9.38 3.17
CA GLY A 221 -28.33 8.50 3.99
C GLY A 221 -29.73 8.19 3.41
N LEU A 222 -29.99 8.51 2.13
CA LEU A 222 -31.27 8.16 1.51
C LEU A 222 -31.46 6.64 1.44
N GLU A 223 -32.53 6.14 2.06
CA GLU A 223 -32.97 4.75 1.94
C GLU A 223 -33.55 4.49 0.54
N GLY A 224 -33.01 3.49 -0.17
CA GLY A 224 -33.47 3.01 -1.46
C GLY A 224 -34.30 1.73 -1.36
N ASN A 225 -34.03 0.74 -2.21
CA ASN A 225 -34.74 -0.55 -2.20
C ASN A 225 -34.35 -1.44 -1.02
N LEU A 226 -35.35 -2.08 -0.40
CA LEU A 226 -35.16 -3.22 0.49
C LEU A 226 -35.10 -4.51 -0.33
N VAL A 227 -34.07 -5.34 -0.13
CA VAL A 227 -33.83 -6.56 -0.90
C VAL A 227 -33.59 -7.76 0.02
N LYS A 228 -34.31 -8.86 -0.24
CA LYS A 228 -34.02 -10.18 0.33
C LYS A 228 -32.71 -10.73 -0.22
N TYR A 229 -31.90 -11.38 0.60
CA TYR A 229 -30.75 -12.17 0.16
C TYR A 229 -30.71 -13.54 0.83
N ALA A 230 -29.98 -14.47 0.22
CA ALA A 230 -29.70 -15.79 0.76
C ALA A 230 -28.19 -15.92 1.01
N ASN A 231 -27.82 -16.76 1.98
CA ASN A 231 -26.46 -17.24 2.13
C ASN A 231 -26.21 -18.30 1.05
N ASN A 232 -25.90 -17.84 -0.17
CA ASN A 232 -25.62 -18.66 -1.35
C ASN A 232 -24.32 -18.24 -2.07
N GLY A 233 -23.46 -17.48 -1.39
CA GLY A 233 -22.21 -16.92 -1.89
C GLY A 233 -20.96 -17.70 -1.47
N PHE A 234 -19.79 -17.10 -1.63
CA PHE A 234 -18.49 -17.67 -1.32
C PHE A 234 -18.14 -17.65 0.18
N LEU A 235 -18.67 -16.73 0.98
CA LEU A 235 -18.37 -16.62 2.42
C LEU A 235 -19.00 -17.76 3.23
N ASP A 236 -20.13 -18.31 2.75
CA ASP A 236 -20.82 -19.45 3.36
C ASP A 236 -20.31 -20.80 2.83
N HIS A 237 -20.15 -20.92 1.50
CA HIS A 237 -19.80 -22.18 0.83
C HIS A 237 -18.30 -22.35 0.53
N GLY A 238 -17.51 -21.29 0.65
CA GLY A 238 -16.05 -21.31 0.56
C GLY A 238 -15.50 -21.98 -0.70
N LYS A 239 -14.47 -22.80 -0.54
CA LYS A 239 -13.76 -23.40 -1.66
C LYS A 239 -14.50 -24.62 -2.24
N LEU A 240 -14.94 -24.51 -3.50
CA LEU A 240 -15.63 -25.61 -4.20
C LEU A 240 -14.68 -26.74 -4.62
N SER A 241 -15.22 -27.96 -4.69
CA SER A 241 -14.55 -29.14 -5.25
C SER A 241 -15.50 -30.04 -6.06
N VAL A 242 -14.96 -31.04 -6.76
CA VAL A 242 -15.75 -31.99 -7.56
C VAL A 242 -15.76 -33.38 -6.93
N VAL A 243 -16.94 -33.89 -6.59
CA VAL A 243 -17.13 -35.22 -5.97
C VAL A 243 -18.10 -36.04 -6.81
N GLY A 244 -17.56 -36.96 -7.62
CA GLY A 244 -18.37 -37.74 -8.56
C GLY A 244 -18.95 -36.85 -9.67
N PRO A 245 -20.27 -36.86 -9.93
CA PRO A 245 -20.89 -35.95 -10.88
C PRO A 245 -21.19 -34.55 -10.30
N ASP A 246 -20.99 -34.35 -9.00
CA ASP A 246 -21.46 -33.19 -8.26
C ASP A 246 -20.37 -32.14 -8.03
N LEU A 247 -20.78 -30.87 -8.13
CA LEU A 247 -20.07 -29.74 -7.54
C LEU A 247 -20.48 -29.65 -6.06
N VAL A 248 -19.50 -29.54 -5.17
CA VAL A 248 -19.73 -29.44 -3.72
C VAL A 248 -18.98 -28.25 -3.12
N ASP A 249 -19.49 -27.74 -2.02
CA ASP A 249 -18.88 -26.69 -1.21
C ASP A 249 -17.74 -27.21 -0.30
N GLU A 250 -17.14 -26.34 0.52
CA GLU A 250 -16.04 -26.73 1.40
C GLU A 250 -16.47 -27.62 2.58
N HIS A 251 -17.76 -27.64 2.90
CA HIS A 251 -18.36 -28.52 3.92
C HIS A 251 -18.65 -29.92 3.36
N GLY A 252 -18.71 -30.03 2.02
CA GLY A 252 -18.97 -31.25 1.26
C GLY A 252 -20.43 -31.42 0.83
N GLU A 253 -21.26 -30.40 1.01
CA GLU A 253 -22.66 -30.39 0.59
C GLU A 253 -22.80 -29.97 -0.88
N LYS A 254 -23.90 -30.40 -1.52
CA LYS A 254 -24.12 -30.16 -2.95
C LYS A 254 -24.42 -28.70 -3.24
N PHE A 255 -23.60 -28.05 -4.05
CA PHE A 255 -23.72 -26.61 -4.33
C PHE A 255 -23.87 -26.31 -5.82
N GLN A 256 -24.80 -25.41 -6.16
CA GLN A 256 -25.20 -25.12 -7.53
C GLN A 256 -25.01 -23.64 -7.84
N LEU A 257 -24.14 -23.35 -8.81
CA LEU A 257 -23.92 -22.00 -9.31
C LEU A 257 -24.98 -21.66 -10.37
N VAL A 258 -25.65 -20.53 -10.20
CA VAL A 258 -26.63 -20.01 -11.17
C VAL A 258 -26.33 -18.54 -11.45
N GLY A 259 -26.15 -18.22 -12.73
CA GLY A 259 -25.50 -16.98 -13.11
C GLY A 259 -25.82 -16.45 -14.50
N ILE A 260 -25.08 -15.41 -14.88
CA ILE A 260 -25.17 -14.74 -16.18
C ILE A 260 -23.76 -14.65 -16.78
N SER A 261 -23.65 -14.88 -18.09
CA SER A 261 -22.42 -14.60 -18.84
C SER A 261 -22.45 -13.17 -19.35
N THR A 262 -21.31 -12.47 -19.28
CA THR A 262 -21.08 -11.34 -20.17
C THR A 262 -21.19 -11.82 -21.61
N HIS A 263 -21.64 -10.95 -22.51
CA HIS A 263 -21.28 -11.11 -23.93
C HIS A 263 -19.76 -10.89 -24.07
N GLY A 264 -19.17 -11.31 -25.19
CA GLY A 264 -17.77 -11.05 -25.55
C GLY A 264 -17.25 -9.65 -25.13
N LEU A 265 -16.23 -9.64 -24.28
CA LEU A 265 -15.74 -8.42 -23.61
C LEU A 265 -15.26 -7.34 -24.59
N GLN A 266 -14.74 -7.73 -25.75
CA GLN A 266 -14.27 -6.81 -26.81
C GLN A 266 -15.39 -5.96 -27.43
N TRP A 267 -16.66 -6.27 -27.16
CA TRP A 267 -17.82 -5.48 -27.56
C TRP A 267 -18.60 -4.89 -26.37
N PHE A 268 -18.65 -5.58 -25.22
CA PHE A 268 -19.58 -5.26 -24.13
C PHE A 268 -18.95 -5.08 -22.74
N ALA A 269 -17.62 -4.97 -22.62
CA ALA A 269 -16.90 -4.77 -21.35
C ALA A 269 -17.33 -3.55 -20.49
N LYS A 270 -18.17 -2.63 -21.00
CA LYS A 270 -18.83 -1.59 -20.18
C LYS A 270 -19.63 -2.17 -19.00
N TYR A 271 -20.18 -3.37 -19.15
CA TYR A 271 -20.96 -4.06 -18.11
C TYR A 271 -20.10 -4.83 -17.09
N VAL A 272 -18.78 -4.84 -17.25
CA VAL A 272 -17.89 -5.38 -16.21
C VAL A 272 -17.35 -4.21 -15.42
N ASN A 273 -17.93 -4.01 -14.24
CA ASN A 273 -17.60 -3.04 -13.20
C ASN A 273 -18.29 -3.52 -11.90
N TYR A 274 -18.03 -2.88 -10.75
CA TYR A 274 -18.65 -3.29 -9.47
C TYR A 274 -20.18 -3.12 -9.48
N ASP A 275 -20.66 -1.91 -9.76
CA ASP A 275 -22.07 -1.53 -9.62
C ASP A 275 -23.02 -2.38 -10.48
N THR A 276 -22.61 -2.73 -11.71
CA THR A 276 -23.38 -3.64 -12.59
C THR A 276 -23.48 -5.04 -12.01
N LEU A 277 -22.39 -5.56 -11.44
CA LEU A 277 -22.35 -6.91 -10.88
C LEU A 277 -23.11 -6.96 -9.54
N ASP A 278 -23.08 -5.89 -8.74
CA ASP A 278 -23.90 -5.73 -7.53
C ASP A 278 -25.38 -5.74 -7.89
N ALA A 279 -25.80 -4.88 -8.83
CA ALA A 279 -27.18 -4.79 -9.27
C ALA A 279 -27.68 -6.13 -9.85
N LEU A 280 -26.85 -6.88 -10.58
CA LEU A 280 -27.20 -8.24 -11.02
C LEU A 280 -27.35 -9.22 -9.85
N HIS A 281 -26.39 -9.26 -8.93
CA HIS A 281 -26.46 -10.11 -7.74
C HIS A 281 -27.74 -9.86 -6.94
N ASN A 282 -28.10 -8.59 -6.73
CA ASN A 282 -29.23 -8.18 -5.89
C ASN A 282 -30.59 -8.26 -6.61
N GLU A 283 -30.67 -7.92 -7.90
CA GLU A 283 -31.92 -7.97 -8.67
C GLU A 283 -32.27 -9.37 -9.18
N PHE A 284 -31.30 -10.18 -9.60
CA PHE A 284 -31.53 -11.56 -10.06
C PHE A 284 -31.37 -12.61 -8.95
N GLY A 285 -30.48 -12.38 -7.98
CA GLY A 285 -30.07 -13.41 -7.02
C GLY A 285 -28.95 -14.33 -7.53
N ILE A 286 -28.16 -13.90 -8.52
CA ILE A 286 -27.06 -14.73 -9.05
C ILE A 286 -25.92 -14.88 -8.03
N ASN A 287 -25.28 -16.05 -8.03
CA ASN A 287 -24.08 -16.33 -7.23
C ASN A 287 -22.84 -16.65 -8.08
N VAL A 288 -22.95 -16.58 -9.42
CA VAL A 288 -21.79 -16.62 -10.32
C VAL A 288 -21.94 -15.63 -11.49
N ILE A 289 -20.83 -15.01 -11.88
CA ILE A 289 -20.70 -14.26 -13.15
C ILE A 289 -19.69 -14.95 -14.07
N ARG A 290 -19.95 -15.05 -15.37
CA ARG A 290 -18.99 -15.57 -16.38
C ARG A 290 -18.45 -14.44 -17.23
N LEU A 291 -17.13 -14.39 -17.38
CA LEU A 291 -16.39 -13.34 -18.09
C LEU A 291 -15.88 -13.89 -19.42
N ALA A 292 -16.69 -13.74 -20.48
CA ALA A 292 -16.44 -14.29 -21.81
C ALA A 292 -15.33 -13.51 -22.56
N LEU A 293 -14.07 -13.91 -22.37
CA LEU A 293 -12.92 -13.33 -23.05
C LEU A 293 -12.74 -13.98 -24.43
N CYS A 294 -13.38 -13.40 -25.45
CA CYS A 294 -13.20 -13.86 -26.83
C CYS A 294 -11.72 -13.85 -27.25
N THR A 295 -11.32 -14.90 -27.94
CA THR A 295 -9.96 -15.12 -28.46
C THR A 295 -9.74 -14.39 -29.77
N ALA A 296 -10.56 -14.70 -30.79
CA ALA A 296 -10.63 -14.03 -32.08
C ALA A 296 -11.76 -12.97 -32.10
N GLU A 297 -12.15 -12.51 -33.28
CA GLU A 297 -13.27 -11.58 -33.53
C GLU A 297 -13.01 -10.19 -32.92
N GLY A 298 -11.76 -9.74 -33.09
CA GLY A 298 -11.19 -8.57 -32.41
C GLY A 298 -10.93 -8.81 -30.91
N GLY A 299 -10.95 -10.06 -30.45
CA GLY A 299 -10.66 -10.49 -29.10
C GLY A 299 -9.18 -10.50 -28.73
N TYR A 300 -8.85 -11.25 -27.66
CA TYR A 300 -7.56 -11.21 -26.96
C TYR A 300 -6.33 -11.57 -27.81
N CYS A 301 -6.50 -12.46 -28.80
CA CYS A 301 -5.40 -12.99 -29.62
C CYS A 301 -5.23 -12.25 -30.96
N GLU A 302 -6.24 -11.47 -31.38
CA GLU A 302 -6.17 -10.58 -32.55
C GLU A 302 -5.92 -9.10 -32.18
N ALA A 303 -6.04 -8.77 -30.89
CA ALA A 303 -5.80 -7.44 -30.36
C ALA A 303 -4.33 -6.99 -30.44
N ASP A 304 -4.11 -5.69 -30.61
CA ASP A 304 -2.82 -5.08 -30.24
C ASP A 304 -2.61 -5.12 -28.72
N GLU A 305 -1.37 -4.97 -28.25
CA GLU A 305 -1.02 -5.07 -26.83
C GLU A 305 -1.80 -4.10 -25.91
N THR A 306 -2.25 -2.95 -26.42
CA THR A 306 -3.04 -1.99 -25.63
C THR A 306 -4.45 -2.52 -25.41
N LYS A 307 -5.07 -3.07 -26.47
CA LYS A 307 -6.39 -3.70 -26.36
C LYS A 307 -6.32 -5.06 -25.63
N LYS A 308 -5.26 -5.85 -25.81
CA LYS A 308 -4.99 -7.10 -25.08
C LYS A 308 -4.88 -6.83 -23.58
N GLU A 309 -4.12 -5.83 -23.17
CA GLU A 309 -4.02 -5.44 -21.76
C GLU A 309 -5.34 -4.87 -21.22
N TYR A 310 -6.07 -4.04 -21.98
CA TYR A 310 -7.41 -3.59 -21.58
C TYR A 310 -8.38 -4.75 -21.32
N LEU A 311 -8.39 -5.76 -22.19
CA LEU A 311 -9.21 -6.96 -22.02
C LEU A 311 -8.78 -7.80 -20.80
N TYR A 312 -7.47 -7.94 -20.56
CA TYR A 312 -6.95 -8.56 -19.33
C TYR A 312 -7.43 -7.81 -18.09
N GLN A 313 -7.27 -6.49 -18.06
CA GLN A 313 -7.70 -5.66 -16.93
C GLN A 313 -9.22 -5.70 -16.70
N LYS A 314 -10.04 -5.91 -17.74
CA LYS A 314 -11.47 -6.14 -17.58
C LYS A 314 -11.82 -7.51 -16.98
N VAL A 315 -11.03 -8.56 -17.25
CA VAL A 315 -11.16 -9.83 -16.51
C VAL A 315 -10.77 -9.64 -15.04
N VAL A 316 -9.64 -8.95 -14.79
CA VAL A 316 -9.16 -8.61 -13.44
C VAL A 316 -10.21 -7.82 -12.63
N GLU A 317 -10.86 -6.83 -13.26
CA GLU A 317 -11.93 -6.03 -12.67
C GLU A 317 -13.16 -6.87 -12.33
N GLY A 318 -13.58 -7.76 -13.24
CA GLY A 318 -14.70 -8.67 -13.00
C GLY A 318 -14.44 -9.68 -11.86
N ILE A 319 -13.23 -10.23 -11.76
CA ILE A 319 -12.84 -11.10 -10.64
C ILE A 319 -12.87 -10.33 -9.32
N LYS A 320 -12.28 -9.13 -9.27
CA LYS A 320 -12.24 -8.30 -8.05
C LYS A 320 -13.65 -7.88 -7.63
N ALA A 321 -14.50 -7.47 -8.56
CA ALA A 321 -15.91 -7.18 -8.30
C ALA A 321 -16.68 -8.39 -7.76
N ALA A 322 -16.62 -9.55 -8.44
CA ALA A 322 -17.30 -10.76 -7.98
C ALA A 322 -16.86 -11.18 -6.57
N THR A 323 -15.57 -11.09 -6.27
CA THR A 323 -15.03 -11.44 -4.94
C THR A 323 -15.50 -10.50 -3.83
N LEU A 324 -15.64 -9.20 -4.11
CA LEU A 324 -16.19 -8.23 -3.15
C LEU A 324 -17.71 -8.39 -2.95
N LEU A 325 -18.41 -8.93 -3.95
CA LEU A 325 -19.86 -9.15 -3.98
C LEU A 325 -20.27 -10.57 -3.54
N ASP A 326 -19.36 -11.28 -2.89
CA ASP A 326 -19.54 -12.66 -2.42
C ASP A 326 -19.95 -13.67 -3.51
N MET A 327 -19.58 -13.41 -4.76
CA MET A 327 -19.87 -14.26 -5.91
C MET A 327 -18.67 -15.10 -6.35
N TYR A 328 -18.98 -16.24 -6.95
CA TYR A 328 -18.06 -17.00 -7.77
C TYR A 328 -17.87 -16.34 -9.14
N VAL A 329 -16.76 -16.64 -9.81
CA VAL A 329 -16.46 -16.08 -11.14
C VAL A 329 -15.89 -17.13 -12.07
N ILE A 330 -16.46 -17.26 -13.26
CA ILE A 330 -15.91 -18.08 -14.35
C ILE A 330 -15.07 -17.18 -15.25
N VAL A 331 -13.77 -17.45 -15.34
CA VAL A 331 -12.86 -16.85 -16.32
C VAL A 331 -12.87 -17.73 -17.56
N ASP A 332 -13.46 -17.24 -18.65
CA ASP A 332 -13.74 -18.04 -19.85
C ASP A 332 -12.86 -17.65 -21.04
N TRP A 333 -12.07 -18.61 -21.52
CA TRP A 333 -11.32 -18.54 -22.77
C TRP A 333 -12.26 -18.84 -23.95
N HIS A 334 -12.97 -17.78 -24.35
CA HIS A 334 -14.16 -17.84 -25.19
C HIS A 334 -13.83 -18.04 -26.68
N MET A 335 -13.25 -19.18 -27.01
CA MET A 335 -13.07 -19.65 -28.38
C MET A 335 -14.40 -20.11 -28.99
N VAL A 336 -14.64 -19.74 -30.25
CA VAL A 336 -15.85 -20.07 -31.05
C VAL A 336 -15.48 -20.20 -32.53
N GLY A 337 -14.67 -19.27 -33.04
CA GLY A 337 -14.34 -19.13 -34.46
C GLY A 337 -15.56 -18.91 -35.36
N ALA A 338 -16.53 -18.08 -34.99
CA ALA A 338 -17.63 -17.74 -35.88
C ALA A 338 -17.13 -16.93 -37.10
N GLU A 339 -16.23 -15.96 -36.88
CA GLU A 339 -15.56 -15.20 -37.95
C GLU A 339 -14.18 -15.74 -38.36
N ASP A 340 -13.35 -16.24 -37.43
CA ASP A 340 -12.10 -16.97 -37.77
C ASP A 340 -12.26 -18.50 -37.70
N PRO A 341 -12.21 -19.23 -38.83
CA PRO A 341 -12.28 -20.69 -38.83
C PRO A 341 -11.15 -21.43 -38.09
N ASN A 342 -10.01 -20.79 -37.78
CA ASN A 342 -8.89 -21.48 -37.09
C ASN A 342 -9.17 -21.64 -35.59
N ASP A 343 -9.75 -20.62 -34.96
CA ASP A 343 -10.13 -20.58 -33.54
C ASP A 343 -11.09 -21.72 -33.11
N LYS A 344 -11.79 -22.34 -34.06
CA LYS A 344 -12.65 -23.54 -33.87
C LYS A 344 -11.94 -24.73 -33.24
N ASN A 345 -10.61 -24.74 -33.24
CA ASN A 345 -9.78 -25.73 -32.57
C ASN A 345 -8.93 -25.05 -31.49
N PRO A 346 -9.06 -25.42 -30.20
CA PRO A 346 -8.38 -24.73 -29.12
C PRO A 346 -6.84 -24.83 -29.22
N LEU A 347 -6.31 -25.79 -29.98
CA LEU A 347 -4.87 -25.91 -30.25
C LEU A 347 -4.28 -24.73 -31.06
N TYR A 348 -5.11 -23.88 -31.70
CA TYR A 348 -4.63 -22.77 -32.51
C TYR A 348 -3.94 -21.68 -31.67
N TYR A 349 -4.63 -21.17 -30.63
CA TYR A 349 -4.13 -20.16 -29.69
C TYR A 349 -3.63 -20.77 -28.36
N VAL A 350 -3.00 -21.95 -28.42
CA VAL A 350 -2.60 -22.68 -27.21
C VAL A 350 -1.53 -21.93 -26.40
N ASN A 351 -0.59 -21.24 -27.06
CA ASN A 351 0.50 -20.52 -26.37
C ASN A 351 -0.03 -19.28 -25.65
N GLU A 352 -0.90 -18.53 -26.32
CA GLU A 352 -1.60 -17.34 -25.85
C GLU A 352 -2.49 -17.69 -24.66
N SER A 353 -3.17 -18.84 -24.71
CA SER A 353 -3.96 -19.34 -23.58
C SER A 353 -3.09 -19.75 -22.38
N MET A 354 -1.92 -20.38 -22.61
CA MET A 354 -0.98 -20.70 -21.53
C MET A 354 -0.35 -19.44 -20.91
N GLU A 355 -0.06 -18.41 -21.71
CA GLU A 355 0.37 -17.09 -21.23
C GLU A 355 -0.72 -16.46 -20.35
N PHE A 356 -1.96 -16.38 -20.86
CA PHE A 356 -3.10 -15.81 -20.15
C PHE A 356 -3.40 -16.56 -18.84
N PHE A 357 -3.59 -17.88 -18.89
CA PHE A 357 -3.89 -18.67 -17.70
C PHE A 357 -2.74 -18.70 -16.70
N GLY A 358 -1.49 -18.70 -17.15
CA GLY A 358 -0.32 -18.57 -16.26
C GLY A 358 -0.29 -17.24 -15.53
N ARG A 359 -0.57 -16.13 -16.24
CA ARG A 359 -0.61 -14.78 -15.67
C ARG A 359 -1.76 -14.60 -14.68
N ILE A 360 -3.00 -14.92 -15.08
CA ILE A 360 -4.20 -14.68 -14.26
C ILE A 360 -4.22 -15.58 -13.02
N THR A 361 -3.70 -16.81 -13.09
CA THR A 361 -3.65 -17.71 -11.93
C THR A 361 -2.54 -17.35 -10.95
N GLU A 362 -1.44 -16.71 -11.37
CA GLU A 362 -0.42 -16.18 -10.47
C GLU A 362 -0.88 -14.89 -9.78
N GLU A 363 -1.62 -14.00 -10.48
CA GLU A 363 -2.20 -12.79 -9.87
C GLU A 363 -3.27 -13.14 -8.80
N PHE A 364 -4.05 -14.20 -9.03
CA PHE A 364 -5.20 -14.57 -8.18
C PHE A 364 -5.06 -15.93 -7.47
N LYS A 365 -3.84 -16.45 -7.26
CA LYS A 365 -3.62 -17.78 -6.64
C LYS A 365 -4.24 -17.99 -5.25
N ASP A 366 -4.38 -16.92 -4.48
CA ASP A 366 -4.97 -16.96 -3.13
C ASP A 366 -6.51 -16.89 -3.14
N TYR A 367 -7.14 -16.70 -4.31
CA TYR A 367 -8.59 -16.58 -4.49
C TYR A 367 -9.22 -17.95 -4.76
N ASN A 368 -10.26 -18.32 -3.99
CA ASN A 368 -10.87 -19.65 -4.03
C ASN A 368 -12.30 -19.65 -4.63
N ASN A 369 -12.80 -18.49 -5.06
CA ASN A 369 -14.09 -18.28 -5.72
C ASN A 369 -14.01 -18.35 -7.27
N ILE A 370 -12.83 -18.62 -7.83
CA ILE A 370 -12.59 -18.60 -9.28
C ILE A 370 -12.73 -20.00 -9.89
N LEU A 371 -13.40 -20.09 -11.03
CA LEU A 371 -13.45 -21.24 -11.92
C LEU A 371 -12.81 -20.84 -13.26
N TYR A 372 -12.08 -21.74 -13.91
CA TYR A 372 -11.39 -21.46 -15.18
C TYR A 372 -11.99 -22.30 -16.31
N GLU A 373 -12.67 -21.69 -17.26
CA GLU A 373 -13.18 -22.34 -18.47
C GLU A 373 -12.14 -22.22 -19.59
N ILE A 374 -11.45 -23.32 -19.88
CA ILE A 374 -10.25 -23.29 -20.74
C ILE A 374 -10.56 -23.41 -22.24
N MET A 375 -11.79 -23.80 -22.60
CA MET A 375 -12.28 -23.72 -23.98
C MET A 375 -13.81 -23.70 -23.95
N ASN A 376 -14.39 -22.66 -24.54
CA ASN A 376 -15.84 -22.49 -24.66
C ASN A 376 -16.47 -23.50 -25.64
N GLU A 377 -16.24 -23.37 -26.96
CA GLU A 377 -16.99 -24.14 -27.97
C GLU A 377 -16.15 -24.80 -29.09
N PRO A 378 -15.36 -25.84 -28.79
CA PRO A 378 -14.65 -26.64 -29.81
C PRO A 378 -15.63 -27.17 -30.88
N ASN A 379 -15.39 -26.84 -32.17
CA ASN A 379 -16.36 -27.14 -33.23
C ASN A 379 -15.74 -27.43 -34.60
N GLY A 380 -16.58 -27.50 -35.64
CA GLY A 380 -16.16 -27.85 -36.99
C GLY A 380 -15.64 -29.28 -37.09
N SER A 381 -14.34 -29.43 -37.39
CA SER A 381 -13.66 -30.73 -37.47
C SER A 381 -12.86 -31.09 -36.20
N THR A 382 -12.89 -30.24 -35.16
CA THR A 382 -12.14 -30.45 -33.92
C THR A 382 -12.62 -31.70 -33.19
N THR A 383 -11.69 -32.57 -32.81
CA THR A 383 -11.99 -33.84 -32.15
C THR A 383 -11.79 -33.76 -30.65
N TRP A 384 -12.33 -34.74 -29.91
CA TRP A 384 -12.08 -34.87 -28.48
C TRP A 384 -10.58 -35.15 -28.18
N SER A 385 -9.85 -35.73 -29.12
CA SER A 385 -8.39 -35.89 -28.98
C SER A 385 -7.65 -34.56 -29.02
N ASP A 386 -8.13 -33.58 -29.80
CA ASP A 386 -7.56 -32.24 -29.86
C ASP A 386 -7.85 -31.46 -28.58
N CYS A 387 -9.10 -31.55 -28.09
CA CYS A 387 -9.53 -30.97 -26.82
C CYS A 387 -8.70 -31.52 -25.64
N LYS A 388 -8.49 -32.84 -25.57
CA LYS A 388 -7.61 -33.47 -24.56
C LYS A 388 -6.15 -33.04 -24.72
N ASN A 389 -5.64 -32.94 -25.95
CA ASN A 389 -4.27 -32.48 -26.21
C ASN A 389 -4.05 -31.04 -25.72
N TYR A 390 -5.02 -30.15 -25.94
CA TYR A 390 -5.00 -28.80 -25.41
C TYR A 390 -5.11 -28.76 -23.88
N ALA A 391 -6.09 -29.47 -23.30
CA ALA A 391 -6.31 -29.50 -21.86
C ALA A 391 -5.10 -30.03 -21.09
N ASN A 392 -4.42 -31.05 -21.64
CA ASN A 392 -3.18 -31.60 -21.06
C ASN A 392 -1.99 -30.62 -21.09
N GLN A 393 -2.07 -29.51 -21.85
CA GLN A 393 -1.07 -28.44 -21.84
C GLN A 393 -1.46 -27.30 -20.89
N VAL A 394 -2.73 -26.87 -20.91
CA VAL A 394 -3.21 -25.71 -20.13
C VAL A 394 -3.48 -26.04 -18.66
N ILE A 395 -4.05 -27.20 -18.34
CA ILE A 395 -4.34 -27.56 -16.93
C ILE A 395 -3.07 -27.60 -16.08
N PRO A 396 -1.91 -28.15 -16.53
CA PRO A 396 -0.64 -28.03 -15.82
C PRO A 396 -0.10 -26.61 -15.62
N VAL A 397 -0.58 -25.61 -16.37
CA VAL A 397 -0.25 -24.20 -16.12
C VAL A 397 -1.08 -23.68 -14.94
N ILE A 398 -2.40 -23.85 -14.99
CA ILE A 398 -3.31 -23.48 -13.89
C ILE A 398 -2.89 -24.15 -12.57
N ARG A 399 -2.56 -25.44 -12.63
CA ARG A 399 -2.16 -26.28 -11.49
C ARG A 399 -0.76 -26.00 -10.93
N GLN A 400 0.00 -25.03 -11.48
CA GLN A 400 1.18 -24.49 -10.79
C GLN A 400 0.78 -23.59 -9.62
N ASN A 401 -0.36 -22.90 -9.74
CA ASN A 401 -0.78 -21.84 -8.85
C ASN A 401 -2.05 -22.20 -8.07
N THR A 402 -2.99 -22.96 -8.66
CA THR A 402 -4.29 -23.28 -8.02
C THR A 402 -4.91 -24.61 -8.47
N ASP A 403 -5.54 -25.29 -7.52
CA ASP A 403 -6.37 -26.50 -7.67
C ASP A 403 -7.86 -26.20 -7.94
N ALA A 404 -8.20 -24.93 -8.22
CA ALA A 404 -9.54 -24.45 -8.60
C ALA A 404 -10.24 -25.28 -9.70
N ILE A 405 -11.58 -25.23 -9.74
CA ILE A 405 -12.39 -25.92 -10.75
C ILE A 405 -11.97 -25.49 -12.16
N VAL A 406 -11.67 -26.46 -13.02
CA VAL A 406 -11.47 -26.22 -14.46
C VAL A 406 -12.66 -26.77 -15.23
N LEU A 407 -13.29 -25.92 -16.03
CA LEU A 407 -14.38 -26.27 -16.94
C LEU A 407 -13.79 -26.56 -18.33
N VAL A 408 -14.17 -27.70 -18.91
CA VAL A 408 -13.56 -28.26 -20.14
C VAL A 408 -14.64 -28.46 -21.21
N GLY A 409 -14.64 -27.60 -22.22
CA GLY A 409 -15.46 -27.75 -23.43
C GLY A 409 -15.09 -28.94 -24.30
N ASN A 410 -15.97 -29.27 -25.23
CA ASN A 410 -15.88 -30.50 -26.04
C ASN A 410 -16.44 -30.29 -27.47
N PRO A 411 -16.27 -31.24 -28.40
CA PRO A 411 -16.65 -31.07 -29.81
C PRO A 411 -18.14 -30.78 -30.04
N HIS A 412 -18.41 -30.09 -31.14
CA HIS A 412 -19.73 -29.62 -31.56
C HIS A 412 -20.33 -28.59 -30.60
N TRP A 413 -19.61 -27.50 -30.35
CA TRP A 413 -20.09 -26.41 -29.49
C TRP A 413 -20.44 -26.92 -28.08
N SER A 414 -19.53 -27.73 -27.53
CA SER A 414 -19.65 -28.42 -26.25
C SER A 414 -20.86 -29.36 -26.10
N ALA A 415 -21.58 -29.67 -27.19
CA ALA A 415 -22.80 -30.48 -27.17
C ALA A 415 -22.58 -32.00 -27.34
N ASN A 416 -21.40 -32.56 -27.06
CA ASN A 416 -21.09 -33.99 -27.27
C ASN A 416 -20.44 -34.68 -26.03
N LEU A 417 -21.15 -34.69 -24.90
CA LEU A 417 -20.73 -35.44 -23.70
C LEU A 417 -20.55 -36.95 -23.97
N ASN A 418 -21.11 -37.51 -25.04
CA ASN A 418 -20.88 -38.92 -25.40
C ASN A 418 -19.41 -39.23 -25.73
N VAL A 419 -18.65 -38.33 -26.39
CA VAL A 419 -17.21 -38.58 -26.62
C VAL A 419 -16.39 -38.42 -25.34
N VAL A 420 -16.80 -37.50 -24.46
CA VAL A 420 -16.21 -37.29 -23.13
C VAL A 420 -16.40 -38.52 -22.25
N LEU A 421 -17.62 -39.04 -22.12
CA LEU A 421 -17.96 -40.23 -21.31
C LEU A 421 -17.15 -41.47 -21.66
N ASN A 422 -16.79 -41.64 -22.93
CA ASN A 422 -16.02 -42.79 -23.40
C ASN A 422 -14.50 -42.64 -23.19
N SER A 423 -14.00 -41.43 -22.89
CA SER A 423 -12.58 -41.18 -22.59
C SER A 423 -12.39 -39.86 -21.86
N PRO A 424 -12.77 -39.74 -20.57
CA PRO A 424 -12.58 -38.52 -19.79
C PRO A 424 -11.09 -38.17 -19.65
N LEU A 425 -10.78 -36.95 -19.20
CA LEU A 425 -9.42 -36.61 -18.78
C LEU A 425 -8.98 -37.48 -17.59
N GLU A 426 -7.71 -37.86 -17.58
CA GLU A 426 -7.10 -38.74 -16.58
C GLU A 426 -5.97 -37.99 -15.88
N GLY A 427 -5.74 -38.27 -14.59
CA GLY A 427 -4.64 -37.65 -13.82
C GLY A 427 -4.93 -36.26 -13.24
N TYR A 428 -6.13 -35.71 -13.43
CA TYR A 428 -6.55 -34.41 -12.89
C TYR A 428 -7.73 -34.52 -11.94
N THR A 429 -7.77 -33.62 -10.95
CA THR A 429 -8.91 -33.39 -10.04
C THR A 429 -9.53 -32.01 -10.28
N ASN A 430 -10.73 -31.78 -9.73
CA ASN A 430 -11.50 -30.54 -9.90
C ASN A 430 -11.70 -30.16 -11.38
N ILE A 431 -12.14 -31.13 -12.18
CA ILE A 431 -12.50 -30.99 -13.59
C ILE A 431 -14.01 -31.19 -13.74
N MET A 432 -14.69 -30.29 -14.45
CA MET A 432 -16.05 -30.50 -14.95
C MET A 432 -16.08 -30.30 -16.47
N TYR A 433 -17.03 -30.93 -17.15
CA TYR A 433 -17.16 -30.83 -18.60
C TYR A 433 -18.35 -29.95 -18.96
N THR A 434 -18.15 -28.99 -19.85
CA THR A 434 -19.23 -28.06 -20.20
C THR A 434 -20.22 -28.72 -21.16
N TYR A 435 -21.47 -28.26 -21.15
CA TYR A 435 -22.45 -28.61 -22.17
C TYR A 435 -23.35 -27.42 -22.44
N HIS A 436 -23.36 -26.93 -23.68
CA HIS A 436 -24.16 -25.77 -24.04
C HIS A 436 -25.46 -26.20 -24.74
N PHE A 437 -26.50 -25.39 -24.59
CA PHE A 437 -27.75 -25.59 -25.31
C PHE A 437 -28.50 -24.29 -25.54
N TYR A 438 -29.17 -24.22 -26.69
CA TYR A 438 -30.12 -23.16 -27.01
C TYR A 438 -31.50 -23.80 -27.22
N ALA A 439 -32.43 -23.49 -26.31
CA ALA A 439 -33.58 -24.34 -26.01
C ALA A 439 -34.63 -24.45 -27.12
N ALA A 440 -34.64 -23.57 -28.12
CA ALA A 440 -35.53 -23.74 -29.28
C ALA A 440 -35.11 -24.95 -30.13
N ASP A 441 -33.82 -25.07 -30.46
CA ASP A 441 -33.25 -26.18 -31.23
C ASP A 441 -32.99 -27.42 -30.35
N HIS A 442 -32.47 -27.20 -29.15
CA HIS A 442 -31.92 -28.23 -28.27
C HIS A 442 -32.95 -28.72 -27.25
N SER A 443 -33.91 -29.53 -27.67
CA SER A 443 -34.97 -30.10 -26.81
C SER A 443 -34.58 -31.41 -26.09
N ASN A 444 -33.40 -31.97 -26.36
CA ASN A 444 -33.00 -33.31 -25.91
C ASN A 444 -32.01 -33.29 -24.74
N THR A 445 -32.53 -33.43 -23.52
CA THR A 445 -31.76 -33.46 -22.27
C THR A 445 -30.99 -34.77 -22.00
N SER A 446 -31.14 -35.79 -22.88
CA SER A 446 -30.69 -37.16 -22.58
C SER A 446 -29.17 -37.31 -22.44
N GLN A 447 -28.35 -36.46 -23.09
CA GLN A 447 -26.89 -36.52 -22.94
C GLN A 447 -26.45 -36.08 -21.53
N VAL A 448 -26.92 -34.93 -21.06
CA VAL A 448 -26.63 -34.41 -19.71
C VAL A 448 -27.13 -35.37 -18.63
N ILE A 449 -28.36 -35.89 -18.79
CA ILE A 449 -28.92 -36.93 -17.91
C ILE A 449 -28.01 -38.16 -17.87
N ASN A 450 -27.69 -38.76 -19.01
CA ASN A 450 -26.85 -39.96 -19.05
C ASN A 450 -25.42 -39.70 -18.57
N ALA A 451 -24.89 -38.48 -18.71
CA ALA A 451 -23.57 -38.13 -18.21
C ALA A 451 -23.54 -38.05 -16.68
N TYR A 452 -24.44 -37.28 -16.08
CA TYR A 452 -24.58 -37.18 -14.63
C TYR A 452 -24.93 -38.54 -14.00
N ASP A 453 -25.89 -39.27 -14.57
CA ASP A 453 -26.31 -40.60 -14.11
C ASP A 453 -25.19 -41.68 -14.31
N LYS A 454 -24.07 -41.34 -14.97
CA LYS A 454 -22.84 -42.14 -15.08
C LYS A 454 -21.70 -41.66 -14.20
N GLY A 455 -21.88 -40.60 -13.41
CA GLY A 455 -20.86 -40.04 -12.53
C GLY A 455 -19.91 -39.06 -13.23
N LEU A 456 -20.25 -38.54 -14.42
CA LEU A 456 -19.47 -37.49 -15.06
C LEU A 456 -19.93 -36.11 -14.53
N PRO A 457 -19.02 -35.26 -14.04
CA PRO A 457 -19.35 -33.90 -13.61
C PRO A 457 -19.60 -33.02 -14.83
N VAL A 458 -20.80 -32.43 -14.90
CA VAL A 458 -21.26 -31.57 -16.00
C VAL A 458 -21.58 -30.18 -15.46
N PHE A 459 -21.26 -29.15 -16.24
CA PHE A 459 -21.58 -27.75 -15.96
C PHE A 459 -22.22 -27.12 -17.23
N ILE A 460 -23.24 -26.27 -17.10
CA ILE A 460 -23.81 -25.54 -18.23
C ILE A 460 -23.26 -24.11 -18.22
N SER A 461 -22.04 -23.90 -18.71
CA SER A 461 -21.39 -22.57 -18.67
C SER A 461 -22.00 -21.58 -19.66
N GLU A 462 -22.75 -22.07 -20.64
CA GLU A 462 -23.59 -21.24 -21.49
C GLU A 462 -24.90 -21.94 -21.90
N HIS A 463 -26.02 -21.21 -21.83
CA HIS A 463 -27.26 -21.59 -22.49
C HIS A 463 -28.12 -20.38 -22.86
N GLY A 464 -29.09 -20.60 -23.75
CA GLY A 464 -30.13 -19.63 -24.11
C GLY A 464 -31.53 -20.24 -24.22
N GLY A 465 -32.57 -19.42 -24.03
CA GLY A 465 -33.97 -19.84 -24.19
C GLY A 465 -34.46 -19.95 -25.64
N MET A 466 -33.69 -19.44 -26.60
CA MET A 466 -34.02 -19.21 -28.01
C MET A 466 -33.27 -20.18 -28.95
N GLU A 467 -33.08 -19.80 -30.23
CA GLU A 467 -32.31 -20.56 -31.23
C GLU A 467 -30.80 -20.39 -31.02
N SER A 468 -29.97 -21.33 -31.50
CA SER A 468 -28.50 -21.27 -31.37
C SER A 468 -27.82 -20.20 -32.24
N SER A 469 -28.61 -19.27 -32.81
CA SER A 469 -28.18 -18.01 -33.39
C SER A 469 -28.02 -16.90 -32.33
N GLY A 470 -28.45 -17.15 -31.08
CA GLY A 470 -28.59 -16.13 -30.04
C GLY A 470 -29.79 -15.19 -30.26
N ASP A 471 -30.64 -15.48 -31.24
CA ASP A 471 -31.82 -14.70 -31.59
C ASP A 471 -33.07 -15.59 -31.78
N GLY A 472 -34.20 -14.99 -32.15
CA GLY A 472 -35.45 -15.72 -32.39
C GLY A 472 -36.30 -15.91 -31.13
N ALA A 473 -37.34 -16.75 -31.23
CA ALA A 473 -38.37 -16.87 -30.20
C ALA A 473 -37.93 -17.77 -29.03
N ILE A 474 -38.32 -17.39 -27.81
CA ILE A 474 -38.00 -18.15 -26.58
C ILE A 474 -38.92 -19.38 -26.48
N ASN A 475 -38.32 -20.57 -26.35
CA ASN A 475 -39.05 -21.83 -26.20
C ASN A 475 -39.25 -22.17 -24.71
N TYR A 476 -40.19 -21.48 -24.07
CA TYR A 476 -40.51 -21.59 -22.64
C TYR A 476 -40.70 -23.04 -22.15
N ASN A 477 -41.33 -23.90 -22.93
CA ASN A 477 -41.54 -25.31 -22.57
C ASN A 477 -40.22 -26.09 -22.48
N ASN A 478 -39.29 -25.84 -23.40
CA ASN A 478 -38.00 -26.52 -23.41
C ASN A 478 -37.07 -25.96 -22.32
N ILE A 479 -36.96 -24.64 -22.16
CA ILE A 479 -36.06 -24.06 -21.14
C ILE A 479 -36.53 -24.35 -19.71
N THR A 480 -37.85 -24.33 -19.45
CA THR A 480 -38.41 -24.78 -18.15
C THR A 480 -38.02 -26.23 -17.87
N ARG A 481 -38.21 -27.12 -18.85
CA ARG A 481 -37.83 -28.53 -18.73
C ARG A 481 -36.32 -28.75 -18.56
N TRP A 482 -35.48 -27.90 -19.14
CA TRP A 482 -34.03 -27.93 -18.89
C TRP A 482 -33.73 -27.61 -17.43
N TYR A 483 -34.20 -26.47 -16.92
CA TYR A 483 -33.95 -26.08 -15.53
C TYR A 483 -34.50 -27.11 -14.52
N GLU A 484 -35.72 -27.62 -14.69
CA GLU A 484 -36.29 -28.72 -13.88
C GLU A 484 -35.38 -29.96 -13.80
N ILE A 485 -34.59 -30.23 -14.86
CA ILE A 485 -33.70 -31.40 -14.98
C ILE A 485 -32.31 -31.12 -14.41
N LEU A 486 -31.85 -29.87 -14.50
CA LEU A 486 -30.58 -29.38 -13.96
C LEU A 486 -30.67 -29.18 -12.45
N ASP A 487 -31.69 -28.46 -11.96
CA ASP A 487 -31.96 -28.25 -10.54
C ASP A 487 -32.14 -29.56 -9.78
N LYS A 488 -32.88 -30.52 -10.36
CA LYS A 488 -33.05 -31.86 -9.79
C LYS A 488 -31.74 -32.68 -9.70
N ARG A 489 -30.69 -32.25 -10.39
CA ARG A 489 -29.34 -32.84 -10.37
C ARG A 489 -28.29 -31.93 -9.76
N ASN A 490 -28.68 -30.77 -9.23
CA ASN A 490 -27.75 -29.77 -8.72
C ASN A 490 -26.69 -29.31 -9.75
N ILE A 491 -27.04 -29.33 -11.05
CA ILE A 491 -26.13 -28.96 -12.14
C ILE A 491 -26.18 -27.44 -12.34
N SER A 492 -25.04 -26.79 -12.14
CA SER A 492 -24.84 -25.35 -12.34
C SER A 492 -25.14 -24.89 -13.76
N TYR A 493 -25.71 -23.70 -13.92
CA TYR A 493 -26.05 -23.13 -15.23
C TYR A 493 -25.92 -21.60 -15.32
N VAL A 494 -25.50 -21.11 -16.50
CA VAL A 494 -25.18 -19.70 -16.72
C VAL A 494 -25.78 -19.20 -18.04
N ALA A 495 -26.66 -18.20 -17.96
CA ALA A 495 -27.41 -17.70 -19.11
C ALA A 495 -26.60 -16.71 -19.97
N TRP A 496 -26.64 -16.91 -21.29
CA TRP A 496 -26.21 -15.92 -22.29
C TRP A 496 -27.37 -14.92 -22.52
N ASN A 497 -27.17 -13.60 -22.44
CA ASN A 497 -26.03 -12.85 -21.90
C ASN A 497 -26.40 -11.45 -21.37
N LEU A 498 -25.50 -10.91 -20.53
CA LEU A 498 -25.41 -9.50 -20.19
C LEU A 498 -24.85 -8.69 -21.38
N SER A 499 -25.78 -8.12 -22.14
CA SER A 499 -25.56 -7.01 -23.08
C SER A 499 -26.86 -6.24 -23.31
N ASN A 500 -26.80 -5.18 -24.12
CA ASN A 500 -27.94 -4.55 -24.79
C ASN A 500 -27.91 -4.77 -26.32
N SER A 501 -27.42 -5.94 -26.76
CA SER A 501 -27.40 -6.35 -28.17
C SER A 501 -28.82 -6.48 -28.74
N LYS A 502 -28.97 -6.49 -30.08
CA LYS A 502 -30.28 -6.61 -30.74
C LYS A 502 -30.93 -7.98 -30.53
N CYS A 503 -30.15 -9.05 -30.51
CA CYS A 503 -30.60 -10.45 -30.53
C CYS A 503 -31.31 -10.84 -29.22
N SER A 504 -32.27 -11.78 -29.27
CA SER A 504 -33.12 -12.11 -28.11
C SER A 504 -32.40 -12.70 -26.89
N ALA A 505 -31.18 -13.26 -27.03
CA ALA A 505 -30.35 -13.69 -25.89
C ALA A 505 -29.84 -12.54 -25.00
N SER A 506 -29.78 -11.31 -25.51
CA SER A 506 -29.40 -10.12 -24.73
C SER A 506 -30.44 -9.80 -23.66
N ILE A 507 -30.08 -9.83 -22.37
CA ILE A 507 -31.05 -9.61 -21.28
C ILE A 507 -31.59 -8.17 -21.23
N LEU A 508 -30.81 -7.14 -21.58
CA LEU A 508 -31.28 -5.74 -21.61
C LEU A 508 -31.88 -5.38 -22.97
N LYS A 509 -32.89 -4.50 -22.98
CA LYS A 509 -33.40 -3.86 -24.21
C LYS A 509 -32.32 -2.97 -24.83
N GLN A 510 -32.40 -2.72 -26.15
CA GLN A 510 -31.34 -1.99 -26.89
C GLN A 510 -31.20 -0.53 -26.41
N GLU A 511 -32.35 0.07 -26.10
CA GLU A 511 -32.52 1.42 -25.57
C GLU A 511 -32.04 1.59 -24.12
N THR A 512 -31.79 0.49 -23.38
CA THR A 512 -31.29 0.55 -22.00
C THR A 512 -29.81 0.94 -22.00
N THR A 513 -29.54 2.20 -21.66
CA THR A 513 -28.18 2.76 -21.53
C THR A 513 -27.62 2.70 -20.11
N SER A 514 -28.48 2.54 -19.10
CA SER A 514 -28.06 2.31 -17.72
C SER A 514 -27.21 1.03 -17.60
N LEU A 515 -26.32 1.02 -16.62
CA LEU A 515 -25.47 -0.12 -16.28
C LEU A 515 -25.97 -0.87 -15.04
N THR A 516 -26.97 -0.35 -14.34
CA THR A 516 -27.46 -0.85 -13.03
C THR A 516 -28.99 -1.01 -12.97
N ASP A 517 -29.72 -0.60 -14.01
CA ASP A 517 -31.18 -0.77 -14.10
C ASP A 517 -31.51 -2.14 -14.71
N PHE A 518 -31.96 -3.07 -13.87
CA PHE A 518 -32.47 -4.38 -14.29
C PHE A 518 -33.97 -4.53 -14.01
N SER A 519 -34.73 -3.42 -14.01
CA SER A 519 -36.20 -3.43 -14.00
C SER A 519 -36.80 -4.22 -15.17
N ASP A 520 -38.05 -4.66 -15.05
CA ASP A 520 -38.76 -5.35 -16.15
C ASP A 520 -39.02 -4.38 -17.33
N GLU A 521 -39.04 -3.08 -17.05
CA GLU A 521 -39.01 -1.99 -18.03
C GLU A 521 -37.66 -1.90 -18.78
N ALA A 522 -36.54 -2.30 -18.18
CA ALA A 522 -35.21 -2.32 -18.80
C ALA A 522 -34.84 -3.65 -19.47
N LEU A 523 -35.47 -4.76 -19.07
CA LEU A 523 -35.17 -6.12 -19.50
C LEU A 523 -36.00 -6.61 -20.70
N LYS A 524 -35.40 -7.42 -21.59
CA LYS A 524 -36.14 -8.18 -22.62
C LYS A 524 -36.95 -9.31 -21.97
N GLU A 525 -37.86 -9.88 -22.76
CA GLU A 525 -38.66 -11.06 -22.42
C GLU A 525 -37.83 -12.24 -21.85
N TRP A 526 -36.60 -12.44 -22.36
CA TRP A 526 -35.64 -13.42 -21.83
C TRP A 526 -35.08 -13.02 -20.47
N GLY A 527 -34.68 -11.76 -20.30
CA GLY A 527 -34.15 -11.21 -19.06
C GLY A 527 -35.18 -11.28 -17.92
N VAL A 528 -36.42 -10.82 -18.17
CA VAL A 528 -37.53 -10.87 -17.21
C VAL A 528 -37.83 -12.32 -16.79
N TRP A 529 -37.96 -13.23 -17.76
CA TRP A 529 -38.24 -14.63 -17.45
C TRP A 529 -37.10 -15.29 -16.67
N TYR A 530 -35.84 -14.98 -17.02
CA TYR A 530 -34.69 -15.53 -16.30
C TYR A 530 -34.58 -14.96 -14.88
N LYS A 531 -34.77 -13.65 -14.69
CA LYS A 531 -34.83 -13.00 -13.37
C LYS A 531 -35.85 -13.69 -12.47
N SER A 532 -37.07 -13.89 -12.97
CA SER A 532 -38.12 -14.60 -12.22
C SER A 532 -37.74 -16.03 -11.87
N TRP A 533 -37.02 -16.77 -12.73
CA TRP A 533 -36.58 -18.12 -12.39
C TRP A 533 -35.46 -18.14 -11.33
N VAL A 534 -34.43 -17.29 -11.45
CA VAL A 534 -33.30 -17.27 -10.51
C VAL A 534 -33.76 -16.83 -9.12
N ARG A 535 -34.58 -15.77 -9.02
CA ARG A 535 -35.17 -15.35 -7.75
C ARG A 535 -35.96 -16.48 -7.10
N LYS A 536 -36.86 -17.12 -7.84
CA LYS A 536 -37.67 -18.26 -7.37
C LYS A 536 -36.82 -19.44 -6.90
N LYS A 537 -35.75 -19.76 -7.61
CA LYS A 537 -34.82 -20.84 -7.25
C LYS A 537 -34.22 -20.63 -5.86
N PHE A 538 -33.83 -19.40 -5.55
CA PHE A 538 -33.21 -19.02 -4.28
C PHE A 538 -34.22 -18.46 -3.25
N GLY A 539 -35.53 -18.62 -3.48
CA GLY A 539 -36.59 -18.17 -2.57
C GLY A 539 -36.78 -16.64 -2.50
N LEU A 540 -36.09 -15.87 -3.33
CA LEU A 540 -36.09 -14.40 -3.38
C LEU A 540 -37.34 -13.81 -4.06
N ASP A 541 -38.36 -14.63 -4.31
CA ASP A 541 -39.71 -14.17 -4.66
C ASP A 541 -40.34 -13.43 -3.46
N GLU A 542 -41.23 -12.48 -3.76
CA GLU A 542 -41.88 -11.51 -2.83
C GLU A 542 -40.92 -10.48 -2.21
#